data_AF-A0AA87C038-F1
#
_entry.id   AF-A0AA87C038-F1
#
_cell.length_a   1.000
_cell.length_b   1.000
_cell.length_c   1.000
_cell.angle_alpha   90.00
_cell.angle_beta   90.00
_cell.angle_gamma   90.00
#
_symmetry.space_group_name_H-M   'P 1'
#
loop_
_entity.id
_entity.type
_entity.pdbx_description
1 polymer ?
#
loop_
_entity_poly.entity_id
_entity_poly.type
_entity_poly.pdbx_seq_one_letter_code
_entity_poly.pdbx_strand_id
1 'polypeptide(L)'
;MNLKKKLQYQLLPKFVDKYIEAKNRCIEKNIRQRGITSLLVDNTVLFHGVTHETAWISNGVKKWGDTEIETGLLSRIPVHERGFKGREYASIKFLPSIIDLAKRGVLELCLSNELKDEQWTQPMGRFQGYGMFDNSLFKGVDMRIIHDPDYAFVISAHSRSPEEQRKDRLASKFDPLYHDLIRVLGKKNSQDIWHIVTAERNGCYCFLTMDFKLVKNVEAQKNNPVVKSLTTKVLTPEQLGLELNLPSISPWLYSYHQADCPVNSELNWSNSKRQKPKRNT
;
A
#
# COMPACT_ATOMS: atom_id res chain seq x y z
N MET A 1 27.34 -22.93 4.11
CA MET A 1 26.28 -21.97 4.52
C MET A 1 25.81 -22.34 5.93
N ASN A 2 25.90 -21.41 6.90
CA ASN A 2 25.56 -21.65 8.31
C ASN A 2 24.07 -22.07 8.47
N LEU A 3 23.78 -23.11 9.28
CA LEU A 3 22.43 -23.63 9.53
C LEU A 3 21.44 -22.52 9.92
N LYS A 4 21.89 -21.53 10.71
CA LYS A 4 21.10 -20.34 11.08
C LYS A 4 20.66 -19.53 9.85
N LYS A 5 21.56 -19.31 8.89
CA LYS A 5 21.22 -18.60 7.64
C LYS A 5 20.23 -19.40 6.79
N LYS A 6 20.39 -20.73 6.70
CA LYS A 6 19.43 -21.58 5.99
C LYS A 6 18.03 -21.49 6.60
N LEU A 7 17.94 -21.55 7.94
CA LEU A 7 16.68 -21.41 8.66
C LEU A 7 16.03 -20.04 8.40
N GLN A 8 16.78 -18.95 8.56
CA GLN A 8 16.25 -17.59 8.42
C GLN A 8 15.85 -17.25 6.98
N TYR A 9 16.65 -17.58 5.97
CA TYR A 9 16.44 -17.13 4.59
C TYR A 9 15.59 -18.08 3.75
N GLN A 10 15.53 -19.38 4.07
CA GLN A 10 14.81 -20.36 3.25
C GLN A 10 13.59 -20.97 3.93
N LEU A 11 13.68 -21.27 5.23
CA LEU A 11 12.62 -22.00 5.94
C LEU A 11 11.61 -21.05 6.59
N LEU A 12 12.08 -19.98 7.24
CA LEU A 12 11.21 -19.01 7.90
C LEU A 12 10.20 -18.37 6.93
N PRO A 13 10.58 -17.89 5.72
CA PRO A 13 9.60 -17.34 4.79
C PRO A 13 8.50 -18.33 4.42
N LYS A 14 8.88 -19.57 4.08
CA LYS A 14 7.93 -20.64 3.74
C LYS A 14 7.00 -20.99 4.90
N PHE A 15 7.51 -20.98 6.13
CA PHE A 15 6.70 -21.21 7.32
C PHE A 15 5.69 -20.08 7.53
N VAL A 16 6.14 -18.82 7.40
CA VAL A 16 5.27 -17.65 7.50
C VAL A 16 4.18 -17.70 6.45
N ASP A 17 4.51 -17.98 5.18
CA ASP A 17 3.52 -18.09 4.10
C ASP A 17 2.47 -19.16 4.41
N LYS A 18 2.90 -20.37 4.82
CA LYS A 18 1.97 -21.45 5.20
C LYS A 18 1.10 -21.10 6.41
N TYR A 19 1.66 -20.39 7.39
CA TYR A 19 0.91 -19.95 8.56
C TYR A 19 -0.20 -18.98 8.17
N ILE A 20 0.10 -18.00 7.32
CA ILE A 20 -0.86 -17.00 6.84
C ILE A 20 -1.93 -17.66 5.98
N GLU A 21 -1.51 -18.51 5.04
CA GLU A 21 -2.41 -19.28 4.19
C GLU A 21 -3.39 -20.11 5.04
N ALA A 22 -2.89 -20.86 6.02
CA ALA A 22 -3.73 -21.67 6.90
C ALA A 22 -4.76 -20.82 7.67
N LYS A 23 -4.37 -19.64 8.14
CA LYS A 23 -5.30 -18.72 8.83
C LYS A 23 -6.35 -18.15 7.86
N ASN A 24 -5.95 -17.79 6.65
CA ASN A 24 -6.85 -17.21 5.66
C ASN A 24 -7.81 -18.24 5.02
N ARG A 25 -7.42 -19.52 4.90
CA ARG A 25 -8.28 -20.59 4.37
C ARG A 25 -9.61 -20.71 5.14
N CYS A 26 -9.60 -20.52 6.45
CA CYS A 26 -10.81 -20.55 7.27
C CYS A 26 -11.78 -19.41 6.94
N ILE A 27 -11.26 -18.29 6.42
CA ILE A 27 -12.01 -17.06 6.18
C ILE A 27 -12.47 -16.95 4.72
N GLU A 28 -11.73 -17.57 3.81
CA GLU A 28 -12.03 -17.59 2.38
C GLU A 28 -13.48 -18.00 2.07
N LYS A 29 -13.99 -19.02 2.78
CA LYS A 29 -15.39 -19.45 2.62
C LYS A 29 -16.37 -18.32 2.91
N ASN A 30 -16.13 -17.56 3.98
CA ASN A 30 -16.99 -16.44 4.38
C ASN A 30 -16.89 -15.28 3.38
N ILE A 31 -15.70 -14.99 2.85
CA ILE A 31 -15.48 -13.96 1.82
C ILE A 31 -16.28 -14.29 0.56
N ARG A 32 -16.16 -15.54 0.08
CA ARG A 32 -16.90 -16.02 -1.10
C ARG A 32 -18.41 -16.01 -0.88
N GLN A 33 -18.89 -16.44 0.30
CA GLN A 33 -20.31 -16.41 0.65
C GLN A 33 -20.89 -14.99 0.70
N ARG A 34 -20.09 -14.02 1.14
CA ARG A 34 -20.47 -12.60 1.16
C ARG A 34 -20.39 -11.93 -0.22
N GLY A 35 -19.94 -12.64 -1.26
CA GLY A 35 -19.81 -12.11 -2.62
C GLY A 35 -18.74 -11.03 -2.75
N ILE A 36 -17.73 -11.03 -1.87
CA ILE A 36 -16.66 -10.04 -1.90
C ILE A 36 -15.63 -10.47 -2.95
N THR A 37 -15.55 -9.72 -4.04
CA THR A 37 -14.75 -10.09 -5.22
C THR A 37 -13.53 -9.22 -5.42
N SER A 38 -13.65 -7.90 -5.28
CA SER A 38 -12.59 -6.96 -5.63
C SER A 38 -12.46 -5.78 -4.67
N LEU A 39 -11.24 -5.24 -4.53
CA LEU A 39 -10.91 -4.07 -3.73
C LEU A 39 -10.16 -3.05 -4.60
N LEU A 40 -10.58 -1.79 -4.63
CA LEU A 40 -9.79 -0.72 -5.25
C LEU A 40 -8.74 -0.23 -4.25
N VAL A 41 -7.46 -0.35 -4.57
CA VAL A 41 -6.34 -0.06 -3.65
C VAL A 41 -5.79 1.33 -3.91
N ASP A 42 -5.84 2.20 -2.91
CA ASP A 42 -5.23 3.53 -2.97
C ASP A 42 -3.70 3.46 -2.93
N ASN A 43 -3.07 4.47 -3.53
CA ASN A 43 -1.63 4.71 -3.53
C ASN A 43 -1.06 4.90 -2.11
N THR A 44 -1.86 5.40 -1.17
CA THR A 44 -1.48 5.47 0.25
C THR A 44 -1.23 4.08 0.85
N VAL A 45 -2.03 3.07 0.47
CA VAL A 45 -1.84 1.69 0.91
C VAL A 45 -0.57 1.11 0.33
N LEU A 46 -0.31 1.34 -0.97
CA LEU A 46 0.94 0.89 -1.62
C LEU A 46 2.17 1.51 -0.96
N PHE A 47 2.11 2.80 -0.63
CA PHE A 47 3.17 3.49 0.10
C PHE A 47 3.47 2.81 1.44
N HIS A 48 2.45 2.44 2.19
CA HIS A 48 2.61 1.75 3.47
C HIS A 48 2.88 0.23 3.34
N GLY A 49 2.72 -0.32 2.14
CA GLY A 49 3.08 -1.70 1.80
C GLY A 49 4.59 -1.94 1.71
N VAL A 50 5.40 -0.89 1.60
CA VAL A 50 6.85 -0.95 1.75
C VAL A 50 7.18 -1.08 3.23
N THR A 51 7.58 -2.28 3.64
CA THR A 51 7.73 -2.65 5.07
C THR A 51 9.17 -2.80 5.49
N HIS A 52 10.08 -2.97 4.53
CA HIS A 52 11.51 -3.01 4.75
C HIS A 52 12.21 -2.14 3.73
N GLU A 53 13.25 -1.46 4.17
CA GLU A 53 14.05 -0.55 3.35
C GLU A 53 15.54 -0.83 3.54
N THR A 54 16.34 -0.36 2.59
CA THR A 54 17.78 -0.54 2.53
C THR A 54 18.46 0.53 3.38
N ALA A 55 19.28 0.11 4.34
CA ALA A 55 20.08 0.99 5.18
C ALA A 55 21.57 0.67 5.06
N TRP A 56 22.40 1.70 5.13
CA TRP A 56 23.84 1.54 5.38
C TRP A 56 24.07 1.31 6.86
N ILE A 57 24.66 0.15 7.20
CA ILE A 57 25.03 -0.20 8.57
C ILE A 57 26.53 0.00 8.71
N SER A 58 26.90 1.07 9.41
CA SER A 58 28.29 1.39 9.72
C SER A 58 28.90 0.31 10.63
N ASN A 59 30.12 -0.14 10.31
CA ASN A 59 30.91 -1.03 11.15
C ASN A 59 32.16 -0.33 11.72
N GLY A 60 32.15 1.00 11.70
CA GLY A 60 33.20 1.87 12.22
C GLY A 60 34.05 2.51 11.12
N VAL A 61 34.97 3.37 11.55
CA VAL A 61 35.93 4.05 10.69
C VAL A 61 37.22 3.24 10.65
N LYS A 62 37.76 3.02 9.45
CA LYS A 62 39.06 2.37 9.26
C LYS A 62 39.99 3.28 8.48
N LYS A 63 41.29 3.24 8.83
CA LYS A 63 42.33 3.90 8.04
C LYS A 63 42.67 3.08 6.80
N TRP A 64 42.60 3.73 5.65
CA TRP A 64 43.10 3.24 4.38
C TRP A 64 44.25 4.15 3.94
N GLY A 65 45.48 3.77 4.30
CA GLY A 65 46.61 4.69 4.27
C GLY A 65 46.41 5.83 5.28
N ASP A 66 46.55 7.07 4.81
CA ASP A 66 46.35 8.28 5.62
C ASP A 66 44.88 8.76 5.67
N THR A 67 43.96 8.11 4.95
CA THR A 67 42.55 8.51 4.89
C THR A 67 41.69 7.64 5.79
N GLU A 68 40.83 8.27 6.58
CA GLU A 68 39.79 7.59 7.35
C GLU A 68 38.54 7.38 6.51
N ILE A 69 38.14 6.12 6.35
CA ILE A 69 36.96 5.74 5.57
C ILE A 69 35.95 5.10 6.51
N GLU A 70 34.72 5.59 6.49
CA GLU A 70 33.61 4.91 7.14
C GLU A 70 33.32 3.61 6.39
N THR A 71 33.51 2.48 7.07
CA THR A 71 33.21 1.18 6.51
C THR A 71 31.84 0.70 6.99
N GLY A 72 31.21 -0.17 6.22
CA GLY A 72 29.87 -0.65 6.52
C GLY A 72 29.36 -1.58 5.44
N LEU A 73 28.08 -1.91 5.53
CA LEU A 73 27.41 -2.74 4.54
C LEU A 73 25.95 -2.33 4.37
N LEU A 74 25.43 -2.49 3.16
CA LEU A 74 24.01 -2.32 2.88
C LEU A 74 23.23 -3.51 3.44
N SER A 75 22.18 -3.23 4.19
CA SER A 75 21.26 -4.23 4.73
C SER A 75 19.82 -3.83 4.54
N ARG A 76 18.96 -4.83 4.40
CA ARG A 76 17.53 -4.67 4.61
C ARG A 76 17.23 -4.54 6.10
N ILE A 77 16.49 -3.52 6.48
CA ILE A 77 15.94 -3.33 7.83
C ILE A 77 14.42 -3.10 7.78
N PRO A 78 13.66 -3.56 8.79
CA PRO A 78 12.27 -3.15 8.98
C PRO A 78 12.09 -1.62 9.04
N VAL A 79 11.02 -1.11 8.47
CA VAL A 79 10.66 0.32 8.61
C VAL A 79 10.23 0.65 10.03
N HIS A 80 9.44 -0.24 10.65
CA HIS A 80 8.87 -0.05 11.98
C HIS A 80 9.56 -0.96 12.99
N GLU A 81 9.77 -0.46 14.20
CA GLU A 81 10.27 -1.27 15.31
C GLU A 81 9.28 -2.38 15.71
N ARG A 82 9.78 -3.40 16.39
CA ARG A 82 8.96 -4.51 16.87
C ARG A 82 8.00 -4.02 17.96
N GLY A 83 6.71 -4.28 17.77
CA GLY A 83 5.68 -3.91 18.74
C GLY A 83 5.23 -2.44 18.67
N PHE A 84 5.63 -1.71 17.63
CA PHE A 84 5.19 -0.34 17.38
C PHE A 84 3.64 -0.23 17.44
N LYS A 85 3.15 0.82 18.11
CA LYS A 85 1.70 1.03 18.35
C LYS A 85 1.10 2.19 17.54
N GLY A 86 1.77 2.62 16.47
CA GLY A 86 1.26 3.67 15.58
C GLY A 86 -0.02 3.26 14.86
N ARG A 87 -0.86 4.25 14.53
CA ARG A 87 -2.14 4.04 13.85
C ARG A 87 -1.94 3.41 12.47
N GLU A 88 -0.96 3.90 11.71
CA GLU A 88 -0.60 3.36 10.40
C GLU A 88 -0.25 1.88 10.53
N TYR A 89 0.58 1.54 11.52
CA TYR A 89 1.04 0.17 11.73
C TYR A 89 -0.08 -0.80 12.11
N ALA A 90 -1.12 -0.33 12.80
CA ALA A 90 -2.32 -1.14 13.06
C ALA A 90 -2.95 -1.64 11.75
N SER A 91 -3.05 -0.77 10.74
CA SER A 91 -3.50 -1.14 9.38
C SER A 91 -2.49 -1.99 8.62
N ILE A 92 -1.19 -1.67 8.68
CA ILE A 92 -0.16 -2.43 7.95
C ILE A 92 -0.16 -3.91 8.35
N LYS A 93 -0.46 -4.25 9.61
CA LYS A 93 -0.56 -5.64 10.07
C LYS A 93 -1.60 -6.49 9.33
N PHE A 94 -2.59 -5.89 8.67
CA PHE A 94 -3.60 -6.64 7.92
C PHE A 94 -3.23 -6.83 6.44
N LEU A 95 -2.27 -6.06 5.93
CA LEU A 95 -1.83 -6.16 4.54
C LEU A 95 -1.31 -7.56 4.16
N PRO A 96 -0.52 -8.28 4.99
CA PRO A 96 -0.12 -9.64 4.68
C PRO A 96 -1.29 -10.58 4.36
N SER A 97 -2.39 -10.48 5.12
CA SER A 97 -3.58 -11.32 4.91
C SER A 97 -4.31 -10.96 3.62
N ILE A 98 -4.50 -9.66 3.38
CA ILE A 98 -5.15 -9.16 2.16
C ILE A 98 -4.37 -9.58 0.91
N ILE A 99 -3.04 -9.49 0.98
CA ILE A 99 -2.14 -9.82 -0.14
C ILE A 99 -2.08 -11.32 -0.39
N ASP A 100 -2.05 -12.16 0.65
CA ASP A 100 -2.17 -13.61 0.49
C ASP A 100 -3.48 -14.00 -0.21
N LEU A 101 -4.62 -13.42 0.22
CA LEU A 101 -5.91 -13.65 -0.42
C LEU A 101 -5.90 -13.23 -1.89
N ALA A 102 -5.22 -12.12 -2.21
CA ALA A 102 -5.05 -11.67 -3.59
C ALA A 102 -4.19 -12.62 -4.44
N LYS A 103 -3.03 -13.03 -3.93
CA LYS A 103 -2.12 -13.96 -4.62
C LYS A 103 -2.77 -15.32 -4.90
N ARG A 104 -3.72 -15.74 -4.07
CA ARG A 104 -4.48 -16.99 -4.24
C ARG A 104 -5.77 -16.81 -5.06
N GLY A 105 -6.04 -15.61 -5.58
CA GLY A 105 -7.24 -15.32 -6.39
C GLY A 105 -8.56 -15.39 -5.62
N VAL A 106 -8.53 -15.23 -4.29
CA VAL A 106 -9.74 -15.14 -3.46
C VAL A 106 -10.36 -13.75 -3.55
N LEU A 107 -9.50 -12.73 -3.63
CA LEU A 107 -9.86 -11.33 -3.82
C LEU A 107 -9.06 -10.79 -5.01
N GLU A 108 -9.64 -9.89 -5.76
CA GLU A 108 -8.92 -9.14 -6.78
C GLU A 108 -8.55 -7.76 -6.23
N LEU A 109 -7.27 -7.39 -6.34
CA LEU A 109 -6.85 -6.03 -6.06
C LEU A 109 -6.86 -5.24 -7.37
N CYS A 110 -7.48 -4.07 -7.34
CA CYS A 110 -7.62 -3.19 -8.49
C CYS A 110 -6.89 -1.87 -8.25
N LEU A 111 -6.45 -1.25 -9.33
CA LEU A 111 -6.05 0.16 -9.43
C LEU A 111 -6.98 0.87 -10.42
N SER A 112 -6.94 2.19 -10.49
CA SER A 112 -7.63 2.97 -11.53
C SER A 112 -6.61 3.68 -12.44
N ASN A 113 -7.05 4.10 -13.63
CA ASN A 113 -6.23 4.95 -14.50
C ASN A 113 -5.74 6.22 -13.76
N GLU A 114 -6.58 6.85 -12.94
CA GLU A 114 -6.21 8.04 -12.15
C GLU A 114 -5.17 7.73 -11.06
N LEU A 115 -5.30 6.61 -10.36
CA LEU A 115 -4.28 6.16 -9.39
C LEU A 115 -2.95 5.84 -10.09
N LYS A 116 -3.00 5.29 -11.31
CA LYS A 116 -1.81 5.03 -12.09
C LYS A 116 -1.15 6.33 -12.55
N ASP A 117 -1.92 7.31 -13.00
CA ASP A 117 -1.41 8.65 -13.33
C ASP A 117 -0.69 9.30 -12.13
N GLU A 118 -1.28 9.22 -10.94
CA GLU A 118 -0.61 9.68 -9.71
C GLU A 118 0.73 9.00 -9.47
N GLN A 119 0.83 7.68 -9.71
CA GLN A 119 2.09 6.95 -9.55
C GLN A 119 3.16 7.43 -10.53
N TRP A 120 2.79 7.80 -11.75
CA TRP A 120 3.71 8.32 -12.76
C TRP A 120 4.25 9.70 -12.38
N THR A 121 3.45 10.51 -11.68
CA THR A 121 3.87 11.85 -11.21
C THR A 121 4.75 11.82 -9.96
N GLN A 122 4.86 10.67 -9.30
CA GLN A 122 5.58 10.51 -8.04
C GLN A 122 6.79 9.57 -8.24
N PRO A 123 7.87 9.70 -7.46
CA PRO A 123 9.00 8.79 -7.57
C PRO A 123 8.55 7.33 -7.32
N MET A 124 8.88 6.41 -8.23
CA MET A 124 8.45 5.00 -8.15
C MET A 124 8.80 4.34 -6.80
N GLY A 125 9.92 4.73 -6.19
CA GLY A 125 10.32 4.20 -4.89
C GLY A 125 9.37 4.54 -3.74
N ARG A 126 8.45 5.49 -3.95
CA ARG A 126 7.32 5.71 -3.05
C ARG A 126 6.42 4.48 -2.94
N PHE A 127 6.26 3.67 -3.98
CA PHE A 127 5.34 2.52 -3.96
C PHE A 127 6.07 1.17 -3.89
N GLN A 128 7.32 1.13 -4.35
CA GLN A 128 8.11 -0.11 -4.42
C GLN A 128 9.31 -0.14 -3.46
N GLY A 129 9.73 1.02 -2.93
CA GLY A 129 10.98 1.19 -2.20
C GLY A 129 12.06 1.92 -3.03
N TYR A 130 12.90 2.72 -2.38
CA TYR A 130 13.98 3.47 -3.03
C TYR A 130 15.31 2.72 -3.07
N GLY A 131 15.52 1.80 -2.13
CA GLY A 131 16.76 1.07 -1.99
C GLY A 131 16.79 -0.25 -2.76
N MET A 132 18.00 -0.72 -3.03
CA MET A 132 18.27 -1.95 -3.78
C MET A 132 17.65 -3.20 -3.14
N PHE A 133 17.51 -3.21 -1.82
CA PHE A 133 17.05 -4.34 -1.02
C PHE A 133 15.69 -4.12 -0.37
N ASP A 134 14.96 -3.08 -0.77
CA ASP A 134 13.65 -2.77 -0.20
C ASP A 134 12.66 -3.91 -0.45
N ASN A 135 11.69 -4.06 0.44
CA ASN A 135 10.65 -5.06 0.33
C ASN A 135 9.27 -4.44 0.47
N SER A 136 8.50 -4.51 -0.61
CA SER A 136 7.07 -4.22 -0.63
C SER A 136 6.27 -5.52 -0.53
N LEU A 137 5.26 -5.56 0.33
CA LEU A 137 4.36 -6.70 0.43
C LEU A 137 3.61 -6.94 -0.90
N PHE A 138 3.37 -5.88 -1.67
CA PHE A 138 2.69 -5.94 -2.97
C PHE A 138 3.58 -6.48 -4.11
N LYS A 139 4.85 -6.82 -3.82
CA LYS A 139 5.75 -7.39 -4.83
C LYS A 139 5.19 -8.73 -5.35
N GLY A 140 5.03 -8.81 -6.67
CA GLY A 140 4.48 -9.97 -7.36
C GLY A 140 2.98 -10.17 -7.13
N VAL A 141 2.24 -9.09 -6.83
CA VAL A 141 0.77 -9.09 -6.83
C VAL A 141 0.29 -8.43 -8.11
N ASP A 142 -0.50 -9.15 -8.89
CA ASP A 142 -1.14 -8.58 -10.07
C ASP A 142 -2.33 -7.73 -9.64
N MET A 143 -2.37 -6.48 -10.11
CA MET A 143 -3.47 -5.56 -9.84
C MET A 143 -4.14 -5.17 -11.15
N ARG A 144 -5.42 -5.49 -11.31
CA ARG A 144 -6.20 -5.13 -12.50
C ARG A 144 -6.38 -3.62 -12.54
N ILE A 145 -6.19 -3.02 -13.71
CA ILE A 145 -6.43 -1.58 -13.88
C ILE A 145 -7.86 -1.41 -14.38
N ILE A 146 -8.65 -0.69 -13.60
CA ILE A 146 -9.97 -0.22 -13.97
C ILE A 146 -9.78 0.96 -14.91
N HIS A 147 -10.25 0.78 -16.14
CA HIS A 147 -10.20 1.81 -17.15
C HIS A 147 -11.40 2.74 -17.02
N ASP A 148 -11.10 4.03 -16.95
CA ASP A 148 -12.06 5.11 -17.03
C ASP A 148 -12.20 5.50 -18.50
N PRO A 149 -13.39 5.36 -19.13
CA PRO A 149 -13.60 5.67 -20.54
C PRO A 149 -13.27 7.12 -20.91
N ASP A 150 -13.43 8.03 -19.95
CA ASP A 150 -13.20 9.46 -20.11
C ASP A 150 -11.77 9.85 -19.70
N TYR A 151 -10.88 8.87 -19.47
CA TYR A 151 -9.49 9.14 -19.15
C TYR A 151 -8.69 9.47 -20.41
N ALA A 152 -8.11 10.66 -20.42
CA ALA A 152 -7.15 11.09 -21.43
C ALA A 152 -5.90 11.67 -20.76
N PHE A 153 -4.73 11.17 -21.17
CA PHE A 153 -3.44 11.70 -20.74
C PHE A 153 -2.66 12.15 -21.97
N VAL A 154 -2.27 13.43 -21.99
CA VAL A 154 -1.62 14.03 -23.15
C VAL A 154 -0.18 14.38 -22.80
N ILE A 155 0.77 13.82 -23.54
CA ILE A 155 2.19 14.20 -23.45
C ILE A 155 2.55 14.94 -24.73
N SER A 156 2.82 16.24 -24.63
CA SER A 156 3.37 17.02 -25.75
C SER A 156 4.26 18.14 -25.23
N ALA A 157 5.09 18.74 -26.10
CA ALA A 157 5.97 19.85 -25.72
C ALA A 157 5.20 21.05 -25.12
N HIS A 158 3.90 21.16 -25.38
CA HIS A 158 3.01 22.23 -24.90
C HIS A 158 1.89 21.71 -23.98
N SER A 159 1.96 20.47 -23.51
CA SER A 159 0.92 19.93 -22.63
C SER A 159 0.99 20.59 -21.25
N ARG A 160 -0.19 20.81 -20.65
CA ARG A 160 -0.31 21.19 -19.24
C ARG A 160 0.39 20.18 -18.33
N SER A 161 0.74 20.60 -17.11
CA SER A 161 1.32 19.68 -16.13
C SER A 161 0.35 18.53 -15.83
N PRO A 162 0.85 17.34 -15.43
CA PRO A 162 -0.02 16.21 -15.07
C PRO A 162 -1.08 16.55 -14.02
N GLU A 163 -0.73 17.40 -13.04
CA GLU A 163 -1.68 17.86 -12.01
C GLU A 163 -2.79 18.74 -12.59
N GLU A 164 -2.48 19.63 -13.53
CA GLU A 164 -3.47 20.45 -14.22
C GLU A 164 -4.37 19.60 -15.11
N GLN A 165 -3.80 18.67 -15.89
CA GLN A 165 -4.58 17.76 -16.72
C GLN A 165 -5.57 16.94 -15.86
N ARG A 166 -5.13 16.48 -14.69
CA ARG A 166 -6.03 15.79 -13.74
C ARG A 166 -7.14 16.70 -13.23
N LYS A 167 -6.83 17.95 -12.87
CA LYS A 167 -7.85 18.93 -12.44
C LYS A 167 -8.87 19.18 -13.55
N ASP A 168 -8.42 19.31 -14.80
CA ASP A 168 -9.29 19.51 -15.95
C ASP A 168 -10.20 18.29 -16.17
N ARG A 169 -9.64 17.07 -16.15
CA ARG A 169 -10.43 15.82 -16.24
C ARG A 169 -11.47 15.70 -15.15
N LEU A 170 -11.09 15.96 -13.90
CA LEU A 170 -11.99 15.91 -12.75
C LEU A 170 -13.07 17.00 -12.80
N ALA A 171 -12.79 18.14 -13.43
CA ALA A 171 -13.76 19.20 -13.64
C ALA A 171 -14.74 18.88 -14.78
N SER A 172 -14.33 18.08 -15.77
CA SER A 172 -15.16 17.66 -16.90
C SER A 172 -15.96 16.38 -16.66
N LYS A 173 -15.86 15.75 -15.48
CA LYS A 173 -16.68 14.57 -15.15
C LYS A 173 -18.14 14.97 -14.96
N PHE A 174 -19.04 14.23 -15.60
CA PHE A 174 -20.49 14.44 -15.53
C PHE A 174 -21.23 13.38 -14.69
N ASP A 175 -20.51 12.46 -14.03
CA ASP A 175 -21.16 11.41 -13.24
C ASP A 175 -22.01 12.04 -12.10
N PRO A 176 -23.32 11.74 -12.02
CA PRO A 176 -24.19 12.30 -11.00
C PRO A 176 -23.73 11.99 -9.57
N LEU A 177 -23.26 10.77 -9.32
CA LEU A 177 -22.77 10.35 -8.00
C LEU A 177 -21.53 11.15 -7.61
N TYR A 178 -20.65 11.44 -8.55
CA TYR A 178 -19.47 12.27 -8.32
C TYR A 178 -19.85 13.69 -7.86
N HIS A 179 -20.80 14.33 -8.54
CA HIS A 179 -21.27 15.66 -8.15
C HIS A 179 -21.98 15.68 -6.80
N ASP A 180 -22.81 14.67 -6.52
CA ASP A 180 -23.51 14.56 -5.24
C ASP A 180 -22.53 14.31 -4.08
N LEU A 181 -21.53 13.45 -4.27
CA LEU A 181 -20.47 13.27 -3.28
C LEU A 181 -19.61 14.52 -3.10
N ILE A 182 -19.34 15.30 -4.15
CA ILE A 182 -18.65 16.61 -4.03
C ILE A 182 -19.44 17.57 -3.15
N ARG A 183 -20.77 17.61 -3.26
CA ARG A 183 -21.62 18.48 -2.43
C ARG A 183 -21.56 18.08 -0.96
N VAL A 184 -21.44 16.79 -0.66
CA VAL A 184 -21.42 16.26 0.71
C VAL A 184 -20.03 16.30 1.34
N LEU A 185 -19.01 15.84 0.62
CA LEU A 185 -17.64 15.65 1.13
C LEU A 185 -16.73 16.84 0.80
N GLY A 186 -17.16 17.75 -0.08
CA GLY A 186 -16.46 18.98 -0.43
C GLY A 186 -15.49 18.82 -1.62
N LYS A 187 -15.42 19.86 -2.46
CA LYS A 187 -14.60 19.91 -3.69
C LYS A 187 -13.11 19.68 -3.48
N LYS A 188 -12.58 19.97 -2.28
CA LYS A 188 -11.16 19.73 -1.93
C LYS A 188 -10.78 18.25 -2.00
N ASN A 189 -11.74 17.35 -1.84
CA ASN A 189 -11.54 15.90 -1.88
C ASN A 189 -11.94 15.31 -3.25
N SER A 190 -12.06 16.13 -4.31
CA SER A 190 -12.55 15.69 -5.63
C SER A 190 -11.83 14.45 -6.17
N GLN A 191 -10.51 14.40 -6.02
CA GLN A 191 -9.71 13.24 -6.45
C GLN A 191 -10.07 11.96 -5.67
N ASP A 192 -10.10 12.03 -4.34
CA ASP A 192 -10.51 10.91 -3.48
C ASP A 192 -11.95 10.46 -3.76
N ILE A 193 -12.85 11.43 -4.01
CA ILE A 193 -14.24 11.16 -4.36
C ILE A 193 -14.33 10.43 -5.69
N TRP A 194 -13.52 10.79 -6.68
CA TRP A 194 -13.51 10.08 -7.96
C TRP A 194 -13.03 8.63 -7.80
N HIS A 195 -12.11 8.34 -6.88
CA HIS A 195 -11.72 6.96 -6.57
C HIS A 195 -12.87 6.17 -5.94
N ILE A 196 -13.66 6.79 -5.04
CA ILE A 196 -14.87 6.17 -4.48
C ILE A 196 -15.89 5.86 -5.58
N VAL A 197 -16.14 6.82 -6.49
CA VAL A 197 -17.05 6.62 -7.62
C VAL A 197 -16.55 5.51 -8.54
N THR A 198 -15.25 5.48 -8.83
CA THR A 198 -14.64 4.44 -9.65
C THR A 198 -14.84 3.06 -9.03
N ALA A 199 -14.63 2.93 -7.71
CA ALA A 199 -14.88 1.69 -6.99
C ALA A 199 -16.37 1.27 -7.04
N GLU A 200 -17.30 2.22 -6.82
CA GLU A 200 -18.74 1.99 -6.88
C GLU A 200 -19.21 1.51 -8.26
N ARG A 201 -18.81 2.21 -9.32
CA ARG A 201 -19.21 1.87 -10.69
C ARG A 201 -18.68 0.52 -11.17
N ASN A 202 -17.64 0.01 -10.53
CA ASN A 202 -17.02 -1.27 -10.87
C ASN A 202 -17.35 -2.39 -9.88
N GLY A 203 -18.29 -2.15 -8.94
CA GLY A 203 -18.73 -3.15 -7.98
C GLY A 203 -17.61 -3.62 -7.05
N CYS A 204 -16.63 -2.76 -6.77
CA CYS A 204 -15.62 -3.05 -5.76
C CYS A 204 -16.27 -3.09 -4.39
N TYR A 205 -15.88 -4.06 -3.56
CA TYR A 205 -16.40 -4.16 -2.20
C TYR A 205 -16.00 -2.95 -1.36
N CYS A 206 -14.76 -2.50 -1.50
CA CYS A 206 -14.31 -1.27 -0.88
C CYS A 206 -13.26 -0.52 -1.71
N PHE A 207 -13.21 0.78 -1.49
CA PHE A 207 -12.03 1.60 -1.71
C PHE A 207 -11.15 1.51 -0.46
N LEU A 208 -10.00 0.84 -0.61
CA LEU A 208 -9.04 0.58 0.45
C LEU A 208 -8.01 1.72 0.50
N THR A 209 -8.01 2.49 1.57
CA THR A 209 -7.13 3.67 1.73
C THR A 209 -6.52 3.75 3.12
N MET A 210 -5.35 4.37 3.23
CA MET A 210 -4.77 4.77 4.51
C MET A 210 -4.88 6.28 4.79
N ASP A 211 -5.65 7.02 3.99
CA ASP A 211 -6.06 8.37 4.35
C ASP A 211 -7.14 8.32 5.45
N PHE A 212 -6.68 8.37 6.70
CA PHE A 212 -7.55 8.39 7.86
C PHE A 212 -8.46 9.63 7.94
N LYS A 213 -8.12 10.74 7.27
CA LYS A 213 -9.00 11.91 7.24
C LYS A 213 -10.17 11.65 6.30
N LEU A 214 -9.92 11.10 5.12
CA LEU A 214 -10.96 10.71 4.18
C LEU A 214 -11.94 9.71 4.82
N VAL A 215 -11.42 8.63 5.41
CA VAL A 215 -12.23 7.61 6.09
C VAL A 215 -13.13 8.23 7.18
N LYS A 216 -12.56 9.11 8.02
CA LYS A 216 -13.32 9.82 9.05
C LYS A 216 -14.39 10.75 8.48
N ASN A 217 -14.08 11.45 7.39
CA ASN A 217 -15.02 12.36 6.75
C ASN A 217 -16.21 11.59 6.16
N VAL A 218 -15.95 10.45 5.50
CA VAL A 218 -17.02 9.57 4.98
C VAL A 218 -17.86 9.00 6.12
N GLU A 219 -17.23 8.49 7.18
CA GLU A 219 -17.94 7.94 8.35
C GLU A 219 -18.81 9.01 9.05
N ALA A 220 -18.32 10.25 9.15
CA ALA A 220 -19.09 11.36 9.71
C ALA A 220 -20.36 11.68 8.89
N GLN A 221 -20.36 11.33 7.61
CA GLN A 221 -21.49 11.54 6.70
C GLN A 221 -22.29 10.25 6.42
N LYS A 222 -22.08 9.16 7.18
CA LYS A 222 -22.74 7.86 6.91
C LYS A 222 -24.27 7.87 6.88
N ASN A 223 -24.89 8.84 7.56
CA ASN A 223 -26.35 9.02 7.58
C ASN A 223 -26.85 9.91 6.44
N ASN A 224 -25.96 10.59 5.71
CA ASN A 224 -26.31 11.35 4.52
C ASN A 224 -26.82 10.37 3.43
N PRO A 225 -27.96 10.65 2.77
CA PRO A 225 -28.54 9.74 1.77
C PRO A 225 -27.57 9.30 0.68
N VAL A 226 -26.70 10.20 0.20
CA VAL A 226 -25.73 9.91 -0.87
C VAL A 226 -24.71 8.88 -0.39
N VAL A 227 -24.08 9.11 0.77
CA VAL A 227 -23.07 8.20 1.33
C VAL A 227 -23.70 6.87 1.75
N LYS A 228 -24.91 6.92 2.33
CA LYS A 228 -25.66 5.73 2.74
C LYS A 228 -26.05 4.84 1.55
N SER A 229 -26.23 5.43 0.37
CA SER A 229 -26.59 4.70 -0.86
C SER A 229 -25.43 3.95 -1.51
N LEU A 230 -24.19 4.24 -1.12
CA LEU A 230 -23.00 3.54 -1.63
C LEU A 230 -23.03 2.07 -1.23
N THR A 231 -22.84 1.19 -2.20
CA THR A 231 -22.60 -0.24 -1.94
C THR A 231 -21.14 -0.50 -1.55
N THR A 232 -20.24 0.29 -2.10
CA THR A 232 -18.80 0.31 -1.83
C THR A 232 -18.52 0.99 -0.51
N LYS A 233 -17.69 0.35 0.30
CA LYS A 233 -17.20 0.92 1.57
C LYS A 233 -15.91 1.70 1.36
N VAL A 234 -15.62 2.67 2.23
CA VAL A 234 -14.31 3.33 2.30
C VAL A 234 -13.63 2.87 3.58
N LEU A 235 -12.62 2.00 3.46
CA LEU A 235 -12.05 1.28 4.60
C LEU A 235 -10.53 1.41 4.64
N THR A 236 -9.98 1.42 5.86
CA THR A 236 -8.57 1.10 6.07
C THR A 236 -8.33 -0.41 6.02
N PRO A 237 -7.08 -0.85 5.80
CA PRO A 237 -6.73 -2.27 5.94
C PRO A 237 -7.11 -2.87 7.30
N GLU A 238 -7.03 -2.08 8.38
CA GLU A 238 -7.49 -2.50 9.70
C GLU A 238 -9.01 -2.69 9.75
N GLN A 239 -9.79 -1.73 9.26
CA GLN A 239 -11.25 -1.84 9.26
C GLN A 239 -11.73 -3.01 8.41
N LEU A 240 -11.16 -3.20 7.21
CA LEU A 240 -11.43 -4.35 6.37
C LEU A 240 -11.04 -5.66 7.07
N GLY A 241 -9.86 -5.68 7.69
CA GLY A 241 -9.36 -6.83 8.42
C GLY A 241 -10.28 -7.24 9.57
N LEU A 242 -10.74 -6.28 10.38
CA LEU A 242 -11.69 -6.52 11.45
C LEU A 242 -13.04 -7.00 10.90
N GLU A 243 -13.54 -6.39 9.84
CA GLU A 243 -14.83 -6.75 9.25
C GLU A 243 -14.84 -8.17 8.65
N LEU A 244 -13.72 -8.61 8.08
CA LEU A 244 -13.57 -9.94 7.50
C LEU A 244 -12.98 -10.95 8.48
N ASN A 245 -12.69 -10.54 9.72
CA ASN A 245 -11.99 -11.33 10.73
C ASN A 245 -10.63 -11.86 10.24
N LEU A 246 -9.90 -11.07 9.44
CA LEU A 246 -8.56 -11.39 8.97
C LEU A 246 -7.58 -11.45 10.13
N PRO A 247 -6.59 -12.36 10.09
CA PRO A 247 -5.54 -12.36 11.08
C PRO A 247 -4.68 -11.10 10.90
N SER A 248 -4.33 -10.44 12.00
CA SER A 248 -3.30 -9.41 12.00
C SER A 248 -1.93 -10.06 12.11
N ILE A 249 -1.02 -9.75 11.19
CA ILE A 249 0.30 -10.36 11.05
C ILE A 249 1.34 -9.25 11.05
N SER A 250 2.33 -9.36 11.93
CA SER A 250 3.43 -8.40 11.95
C SER A 250 4.24 -8.46 10.65
N PRO A 251 4.40 -7.33 9.93
CA PRO A 251 5.24 -7.27 8.73
C PRO A 251 6.69 -7.66 9.01
N TRP A 252 7.16 -7.55 10.25
CA TRP A 252 8.50 -7.99 10.66
C TRP A 252 8.79 -9.45 10.27
N LEU A 253 7.76 -10.31 10.25
CA LEU A 253 7.90 -11.71 9.80
C LEU A 253 8.34 -11.83 8.34
N TYR A 254 8.21 -10.76 7.55
CA TYR A 254 8.64 -10.67 6.16
C TYR A 254 10.09 -10.21 5.96
N SER A 255 10.87 -10.05 7.05
CA SER A 255 12.26 -9.55 6.98
C SER A 255 13.12 -10.33 6.01
N TYR A 256 12.95 -11.65 5.95
CA TYR A 256 13.78 -12.57 5.16
C TYR A 256 13.12 -13.00 3.85
N HIS A 257 11.90 -12.56 3.54
CA HIS A 257 11.21 -12.93 2.31
C HIS A 257 11.95 -12.42 1.08
N GLN A 258 12.27 -13.34 0.17
CA GLN A 258 13.00 -13.03 -1.07
C GLN A 258 14.29 -12.22 -0.83
N ALA A 259 14.92 -12.39 0.34
CA ALA A 259 16.16 -11.71 0.66
C ALA A 259 17.34 -12.48 0.05
N ASP A 260 18.06 -11.83 -0.85
CA ASP A 260 19.36 -12.23 -1.41
C ASP A 260 20.52 -11.37 -0.85
N CYS A 261 20.20 -10.50 0.10
CA CYS A 261 21.07 -9.51 0.72
C CYS A 261 21.15 -9.68 2.24
N PRO A 262 22.11 -9.04 2.93
CA PRO A 262 22.13 -9.00 4.38
C PRO A 262 20.85 -8.38 4.96
N VAL A 263 20.25 -9.06 5.93
CA VAL A 263 19.07 -8.60 6.68
C VAL A 263 19.46 -8.35 8.13
N ASN A 264 19.12 -7.16 8.65
CA ASN A 264 19.28 -6.78 10.04
C ASN A 264 17.90 -6.48 10.66
N SER A 265 17.19 -7.54 11.07
CA SER A 265 15.82 -7.46 11.60
C SER A 265 15.70 -6.84 12.99
N GLU A 266 16.82 -6.66 13.70
CA GLU A 266 16.87 -6.01 15.01
C GLU A 266 16.99 -4.48 14.93
N LEU A 267 17.28 -3.95 13.73
CA LEU A 267 17.35 -2.52 13.48
C LEU A 267 16.07 -2.03 12.79
N ASN A 268 15.81 -0.74 12.88
CA ASN A 268 14.74 -0.08 12.14
C ASN A 268 15.09 1.39 11.87
N TRP A 269 14.32 2.04 11.02
CA TRP A 269 14.48 3.48 10.81
C TRP A 269 14.13 4.28 12.06
N SER A 270 14.85 5.39 12.24
CA SER A 270 14.56 6.36 13.30
C SER A 270 13.10 6.80 13.25
N ASN A 271 12.43 6.80 14.41
CA ASN A 271 11.01 7.11 14.57
C ASN A 271 10.02 6.13 13.90
N SER A 272 10.47 4.94 13.48
CA SER A 272 9.62 3.91 12.85
C SER A 272 8.86 4.44 11.63
N LYS A 273 9.56 5.19 10.76
CA LYS A 273 9.00 5.83 9.56
C LYS A 273 9.86 5.57 8.34
N ARG A 274 9.22 5.49 7.18
CA ARG A 274 9.88 5.37 5.88
C ARG A 274 10.78 6.57 5.62
N GLN A 275 11.89 6.34 4.91
CA GLN A 275 12.71 7.44 4.43
C GLN A 275 11.94 8.29 3.41
N LYS A 276 12.04 9.61 3.55
CA LYS A 276 11.60 10.51 2.49
C LYS A 276 12.62 10.48 1.35
N PRO A 277 12.20 10.55 0.09
CA PRO A 277 13.13 10.75 -1.01
C PRO A 277 13.98 11.99 -0.70
N LYS A 278 15.31 11.86 -0.81
CA LYS A 278 16.18 13.02 -0.85
C LYS A 278 15.76 13.81 -2.09
N ARG A 279 15.29 15.05 -1.91
CA ARG A 279 15.14 15.96 -3.05
C ARG A 279 16.55 16.12 -3.62
N ASN A 280 16.74 15.77 -4.87
CA ASN A 280 17.95 16.15 -5.59
C ASN A 280 17.95 17.69 -5.59
N THR A 281 18.76 18.28 -4.72
CA THR A 281 19.21 19.67 -4.83
C THR A 281 20.27 19.74 -5.91
#